data_AF-A0A920J4H6-F1
#
_entry.id   AF-A0A920J4H6-F1
#
_cell.length_a   1.000
_cell.length_b   1.000
_cell.length_c   1.000
_cell.angle_alpha   90.00
_cell.angle_beta   90.00
_cell.angle_gamma   90.00
#
_symmetry.space_group_name_H-M   'P 1'
#
loop_
_entity.id
_entity.type
_entity.pdbx_description
1 polymer ?
#
loop_
_entity_poly.entity_id
_entity_poly.type
_entity_poly.pdbx_seq_one_letter_code
_entity_poly.pdbx_strand_id
1 'polypeptide(L)' 'MTAGTALKNSIDIINSSGGKVVGAIVALDREEKIENETIRDSLEKELNIPILSIAKLSSLIEYLKESKEYSHLSKFFQE' A
#
# COMPACT_ATOMS: atom_id res chain seq x y z
N MET A 1 2.37 -3.88 2.52
CA MET A 1 1.39 -4.93 2.13
C MET A 1 1.99 -5.69 0.96
N THR A 2 2.15 -7.01 1.05
CA THR A 2 2.71 -7.86 -0.01
C THR A 2 1.58 -8.57 -0.75
N ALA A 3 1.40 -9.90 -0.71
CA ALA A 3 0.33 -10.59 -1.44
C ALA A 3 -1.09 -10.46 -0.83
N GLY A 4 -1.29 -9.60 0.16
CA GLY A 4 -2.59 -9.43 0.83
C GLY A 4 -3.05 -10.59 1.72
N THR A 5 -2.28 -11.67 1.87
CA THR A 5 -2.67 -12.88 2.61
C THR A 5 -3.15 -12.59 4.04
N ALA A 6 -2.42 -11.76 4.79
CA ALA A 6 -2.80 -11.40 6.16
C ALA A 6 -4.11 -10.59 6.22
N LEU A 7 -4.35 -9.72 5.22
CA LEU A 7 -5.58 -8.94 5.12
C LEU A 7 -6.77 -9.87 4.84
N LYS A 8 -6.64 -10.80 3.88
CA LYS A 8 -7.67 -11.79 3.54
C LYS A 8 -8.04 -12.64 4.76
N ASN A 9 -7.04 -13.20 5.46
CA ASN A 9 -7.26 -13.97 6.68
C ASN A 9 -7.99 -13.16 7.76
N SER A 10 -7.64 -11.88 7.93
CA SER A 10 -8.30 -11.01 8.90
C SER A 10 -9.77 -10.76 8.53
N ILE A 11 -10.05 -10.55 7.24
CA ILE A 11 -11.42 -10.38 6.72
C ILE A 11 -12.24 -11.65 6.97
N ASP A 12 -11.68 -12.83 6.70
CA ASP A 12 -12.36 -14.10 6.92
C ASP A 12 -12.72 -14.33 8.40
N ILE A 13 -11.81 -13.98 9.32
CA ILE A 13 -12.06 -14.06 10.76
C ILE A 13 -13.19 -13.11 11.18
N ILE A 14 -13.18 -11.86 10.68
CA ILE A 14 -14.22 -10.87 11.00
C ILE A 14 -15.57 -11.32 10.47
N ASN A 15 -15.63 -11.75 9.21
CA ASN A 15 -16.86 -12.20 8.56
C ASN A 15 -17.43 -13.46 9.22
N SER A 16 -16.59 -14.44 9.58
CA SER A 16 -17.02 -15.66 10.29
C SER A 16 -17.54 -15.38 11.71
N SER A 17 -17.13 -14.25 12.30
CA SER A 17 -17.64 -13.77 13.59
C SER A 17 -18.91 -12.91 13.46
N GLY A 18 -19.50 -12.81 12.26
CA GLY A 18 -20.68 -11.98 11.98
C GLY A 18 -20.38 -10.49 11.83
N GLY A 19 -19.11 -10.09 11.82
CA GLY A 19 -18.69 -8.73 11.52
C GLY A 19 -18.73 -8.44 10.01
N LYS A 20 -18.74 -7.16 9.66
CA LYS A 20 -18.59 -6.70 8.27
C LYS A 20 -17.41 -5.77 8.18
N VAL A 21 -16.43 -6.13 7.35
CA VAL A 21 -15.30 -5.25 7.05
C VAL A 21 -15.78 -4.13 6.13
N VAL A 22 -15.44 -2.89 6.49
CA VAL A 22 -15.82 -1.67 5.74
C VAL A 22 -14.63 -0.96 5.11
N GLY A 23 -13.40 -1.42 5.39
CA GLY A 23 -12.18 -0.84 4.87
C GLY A 23 -10.94 -1.35 5.60
N ALA A 24 -9.77 -1.02 5.06
CA ALA A 24 -8.47 -1.29 5.67
C ALA A 24 -7.57 -0.07 5.61
N ILE A 25 -6.63 0.03 6.56
CA ILE A 25 -5.59 1.07 6.58
C ILE A 25 -4.24 0.40 6.69
N VAL A 26 -3.28 0.84 5.88
CA VAL A 26 -1.88 0.39 5.93
C VAL A 26 -0.95 1.56 6.24
N ALA A 27 0.14 1.32 6.94
CA ALA A 27 1.12 2.37 7.23
C ALA A 27 1.79 2.90 5.96
N LEU A 28 2.30 2.00 5.12
CA LEU A 28 3.03 2.36 3.90
C LEU A 28 2.46 1.61 2.69
N ASP A 29 2.04 2.38 1.69
CA ASP A 29 1.91 1.89 0.32
C ASP A 29 3.28 1.75 -0.31
N ARG A 30 3.62 0.53 -0.74
CA ARG A 30 4.87 0.33 -1.50
C ARG A 30 4.69 0.68 -2.98
N GLU A 31 3.45 0.82 -3.46
CA GLU A 31 3.13 1.10 -4.87
C GLU A 31 3.81 0.12 -5.84
N GLU A 32 4.09 -1.09 -5.35
CA GLU A 32 4.71 -2.17 -6.09
C GLU A 32 3.73 -2.68 -7.13
N LYS A 33 4.17 -2.74 -8.39
CA LYS A 33 3.34 -3.12 -9.53
C LYS A 33 3.53 -4.59 -9.88
N ILE A 34 2.42 -5.28 -10.11
CA ILE A 34 2.35 -6.60 -10.74
C ILE A 34 1.46 -6.42 -11.96
N GLU A 35 1.93 -6.80 -13.15
CA GLU A 35 1.16 -6.69 -14.40
C GLU A 35 0.57 -5.29 -14.66
N ASN A 36 1.32 -4.24 -14.30
CA ASN A 36 0.95 -2.80 -14.37
C ASN A 36 -0.09 -2.32 -13.34
N GLU A 37 -0.53 -3.15 -12.41
CA GLU A 37 -1.44 -2.76 -11.33
C GLU A 37 -0.73 -2.77 -9.97
N THR A 38 -1.06 -1.83 -9.08
CA THR A 38 -0.51 -1.91 -7.72
C THR A 38 -1.23 -3.02 -6.94
N ILE A 39 -0.50 -3.67 -6.04
CA ILE A 39 -1.09 -4.69 -5.16
C ILE A 39 -2.32 -4.14 -4.42
N ARG A 40 -2.28 -2.88 -3.97
CA ARG A 40 -3.41 -2.24 -3.30
C ARG A 40 -4.63 -2.18 -4.22
N ASP A 41 -4.48 -1.66 -5.44
CA ASP A 41 -5.59 -1.47 -6.37
C ASP A 41 -6.24 -2.83 -6.72
N SER A 42 -5.41 -3.85 -6.91
CA SER A 42 -5.85 -5.22 -7.16
C SER A 42 -6.68 -5.77 -5.98
N LEU A 43 -6.20 -5.59 -4.74
CA LEU A 43 -6.90 -6.03 -3.53
C LEU A 43 -8.18 -5.22 -3.26
N GLU A 44 -8.18 -3.92 -3.52
CA GLU A 44 -9.37 -3.06 -3.36
C GLU A 44 -10.51 -3.51 -4.28
N LYS A 45 -10.17 -3.87 -5.53
CA LYS A 45 -11.12 -4.45 -6.49
C LYS A 45 -11.59 -5.85 -6.07
N GLU A 46 -10.68 -6.71 -5.63
CA GLU A 46 -10.99 -8.08 -5.22
C GLU A 46 -11.91 -8.11 -3.99
N LEU A 47 -11.60 -7.29 -2.98
CA LEU A 47 -12.25 -7.32 -1.67
C LEU A 47 -13.46 -6.39 -1.59
N ASN A 48 -13.62 -5.48 -2.56
CA ASN A 48 -14.70 -4.49 -2.62
C ASN A 48 -14.83 -3.67 -1.31
N ILE A 49 -13.67 -3.31 -0.73
CA ILE A 49 -13.53 -2.44 0.44
C ILE A 49 -12.40 -1.44 0.18
N PRO A 50 -12.52 -0.17 0.64
CA PRO A 50 -11.46 0.82 0.47
C PRO A 50 -10.20 0.45 1.24
N ILE A 51 -9.02 0.63 0.64
CA ILE A 51 -7.72 0.44 1.29
C ILE A 51 -6.93 1.75 1.31
N LEU A 52 -6.89 2.39 2.48
CA LEU A 52 -6.19 3.66 2.69
C LEU A 52 -4.73 3.43 3.13
N SER A 53 -3.85 4.41 2.86
CA SER A 53 -2.51 4.44 3.42
C SER A 53 -2.20 5.75 4.13
N ILE A 54 -1.36 5.63 5.17
CA ILE A 54 -0.80 6.79 5.86
C ILE A 54 0.29 7.44 4.99
N ALA A 55 1.17 6.64 4.38
CA ALA A 55 2.23 7.09 3.49
C ALA A 55 2.26 6.27 2.19
N LYS A 56 2.84 6.84 1.14
CA LYS A 56 3.12 6.17 -0.13
C LYS A 56 4.61 6.20 -0.45
N LEU A 57 5.08 5.27 -1.27
CA LEU A 57 6.48 5.23 -1.70
C LEU A 57 6.84 6.47 -2.52
N SER A 58 5.95 6.94 -3.39
CA SER A 58 6.05 8.20 -4.12
C SER A 58 6.28 9.39 -3.18
N SER A 59 5.46 9.52 -2.13
CA SER A 59 5.62 10.56 -1.10
C SER A 59 6.95 10.43 -0.34
N LEU A 60 7.40 9.20 -0.07
CA LEU A 60 8.71 8.95 0.54
C LEU A 60 9.85 9.39 -0.40
N ILE A 61 9.75 9.10 -1.70
CA ILE A 61 10.74 9.52 -2.69
C ILE A 61 10.79 11.05 -2.81
N GLU A 62 9.64 11.72 -2.85
CA GLU A 62 9.56 13.18 -2.84
C GLU A 62 10.24 13.78 -1.61
N TYR A 63 9.91 13.25 -0.42
CA TYR A 63 10.55 13.66 0.83
C TYR A 63 12.08 13.48 0.81
N LEU A 64 12.58 12.36 0.27
CA LEU A 64 14.01 12.10 0.17
C LEU A 64 14.71 13.02 -0.85
N LYS A 65 14.04 13.41 -1.93
CA LYS A 65 14.58 14.37 -2.92
C LYS A 65 14.80 15.76 -2.33
N GLU A 66 13.95 16.18 -1.40
CA GLU A 66 14.05 17.49 -0.73
C GLU A 66 15.07 17.50 0.43
N SER A 67 15.43 16.32 0.95
CA SER A 67 16.38 16.19 2.05
C SER A 67 17.82 16.49 1.60
N LYS A 68 18.43 17.51 2.21
CA LYS A 68 19.87 17.81 2.02
C LYS A 68 20.78 16.66 2.44
N GLU A 69 20.40 15.94 3.50
CA GLU A 69 21.13 14.77 4.01
C GLU A 69 21.14 13.62 3.00
N TYR A 70 20.03 13.40 2.31
CA TYR A 70 19.86 12.31 1.34
C TYR A 70 20.03 12.76 -0.12
N SER A 71 20.60 13.95 -0.35
CA SER A 71 20.80 14.52 -1.69
C SER A 71 21.53 13.58 -2.66
N HIS A 72 22.43 12.72 -2.16
CA HIS A 72 23.13 11.71 -2.95
C HIS A 72 22.23 10.61 -3.54
N LEU A 73 21.02 10.40 -3.00
CA LEU A 73 20.04 9.45 -3.50
C LEU A 73 19.30 9.95 -4.75
N SER A 74 19.32 11.26 -5.00
CA SER A 74 18.66 11.89 -6.17
C SER A 74 19.02 11.24 -7.51
N LYS A 75 20.25 10.73 -7.63
CA LYS A 75 20.75 10.02 -8.82
C LYS A 75 19.96 8.74 -9.16
N PHE A 76 19.28 8.14 -8.20
CA PHE A 76 18.47 6.93 -8.39
C PHE A 76 17.02 7.23 -8.78
N PHE A 77 16.63 8.51 -8.79
CA PHE A 77 15.25 8.93 -9.01
C PHE A 77 15.07 9.81 -10.26
N GLN A 78 16.06 9.81 -11.17
CA GLN A 78 15.99 10.43 -12.49
C GLN A 78 15.65 9.32 -13.51
N GLU A 79 14.44 9.36 -14.06
CA GLU A 79 14.07 8.73 -15.33
C GLU A 79 14.09 9.80 -16.43
#